data_AF-A0A3S4JBH6-F1
#
_entry.id   AF-A0A3S4JBH6-F1
#
_cell.length_a   1.000
_cell.length_b   1.000
_cell.length_c   1.000
_cell.angle_alpha   90.00
_cell.angle_beta   90.00
_cell.angle_gamma   90.00
#
_symmetry.space_group_name_H-M   'P 1'
#
loop_
_entity.id
_entity.type
_entity.pdbx_description
1 polymer ?
#
loop_
_entity_poly.entity_id
_entity_poly.type
_entity_poly.pdbx_seq_one_letter_code
_entity_poly.pdbx_strand_id
1 'polypeptide(L)'
;MRIVTPGTISDEALLQERQDNLLAAIWQDGKGYGYATLDISSGRFRLSEPADRETMAAELQRTNPAELLYAEDFAEMALIEGRRGLRRRPLWEFEIDTARQQLNLQFGTRDLVGFGVENASRGLCAAGCLLQYVKDTQRTSLPHIRSITMERQQDSIIMDAATRRNLEITQNLAGGVENTLAAVLDCTVTPMGSRMLKRWLHMPVRNTDILRERQQTIGALQDTVSELQPVLRQVGDLERILARLALRTARPRDLARMRHAFQQLPELHAQLETVDSAPVQALRKKNGRFRRAARPPGTRHY
;
A
#
# COMPACT_ATOMS: atom_id res chain seq x y z
N MET A 1 12.11 -22.59 0.27
CA MET A 1 10.92 -23.06 1.02
C MET A 1 10.29 -21.84 1.68
N ARG A 2 8.99 -21.58 1.47
CA ARG A 2 8.29 -20.39 2.01
C ARG A 2 7.10 -20.84 2.88
N ILE A 3 6.71 -20.02 3.85
CA ILE A 3 5.50 -20.23 4.64
C ILE A 3 4.41 -19.34 4.07
N VAL A 4 3.29 -19.93 3.65
CA VAL A 4 2.14 -19.17 3.13
C VAL A 4 1.21 -18.83 4.28
N THR A 5 0.98 -17.54 4.51
CA THR A 5 0.06 -17.05 5.55
C THR A 5 -0.88 -16.00 4.94
N PRO A 6 -2.07 -15.75 5.53
CA PRO A 6 -3.08 -14.87 4.94
C PRO A 6 -2.56 -13.46 4.63
N GLY A 7 -1.64 -12.91 5.43
CA GLY A 7 -1.07 -11.58 5.22
C GLY A 7 0.10 -11.55 4.24
N THR A 8 0.69 -12.71 3.91
CA THR A 8 1.98 -12.81 3.19
C THR A 8 1.89 -13.38 1.77
N ILE A 9 0.67 -13.54 1.27
CA ILE A 9 0.40 -13.91 -0.13
C ILE A 9 0.71 -12.78 -1.12
N SER A 10 1.39 -13.13 -2.21
CA SER A 10 1.69 -12.25 -3.35
C SER A 10 1.26 -12.84 -4.70
N ASP A 11 0.83 -14.11 -4.70
CA ASP A 11 0.33 -14.81 -5.87
C ASP A 11 -1.04 -14.26 -6.28
N GLU A 12 -1.18 -13.94 -7.56
CA GLU A 12 -2.40 -13.35 -8.13
C GLU A 12 -3.65 -14.19 -7.88
N ALA A 13 -3.54 -15.53 -7.96
CA ALA A 13 -4.67 -16.44 -7.77
C ALA A 13 -5.23 -16.46 -6.34
N LEU A 14 -4.47 -15.96 -5.36
CA LEU A 14 -4.88 -15.93 -3.95
C LEU A 14 -5.37 -14.54 -3.51
N LEU A 15 -5.22 -13.53 -4.37
CA LEU A 15 -5.50 -12.14 -4.05
C LEU A 15 -6.74 -11.65 -4.80
N GLN A 16 -7.54 -10.86 -4.11
CA GLN A 16 -8.59 -10.09 -4.78
C GLN A 16 -7.97 -8.88 -5.48
N GLU A 17 -8.27 -8.67 -6.76
CA GLU A 17 -7.62 -7.63 -7.57
C GLU A 17 -7.85 -6.23 -7.00
N ARG A 18 -9.08 -5.90 -6.60
CA ARG A 18 -9.50 -4.54 -6.20
C ARG A 18 -9.48 -4.30 -4.67
N GLN A 19 -8.82 -5.17 -3.91
CA GLN A 19 -8.69 -5.03 -2.45
C GLN A 19 -7.23 -5.18 -2.02
N ASP A 20 -6.81 -4.37 -1.05
CA ASP A 20 -5.51 -4.54 -0.38
C ASP A 20 -5.55 -5.78 0.52
N ASN A 21 -4.41 -6.45 0.68
CA ASN A 21 -4.25 -7.59 1.57
C ASN A 21 -3.11 -7.31 2.54
N LEU A 22 -3.44 -6.66 3.66
CA LEU A 22 -2.45 -6.13 4.60
C LEU A 22 -2.07 -7.17 5.66
N LEU A 23 -0.77 -7.28 5.91
CA LEU A 23 -0.24 -7.77 7.18
C LEU A 23 -0.11 -6.58 8.14
N ALA A 24 -0.48 -6.77 9.40
CA ALA A 24 -0.33 -5.75 10.42
C ALA A 24 0.32 -6.31 11.69
N ALA A 25 0.94 -5.42 12.45
CA ALA A 25 1.41 -5.68 13.80
C ALA A 25 0.88 -4.60 14.75
N ILE A 26 0.41 -5.02 15.91
CA ILE A 26 -0.08 -4.16 16.98
C ILE A 26 0.68 -4.44 18.28
N TRP A 27 1.03 -3.37 18.97
CA TRP A 27 1.71 -3.40 20.25
C TRP A 27 1.13 -2.29 21.14
N GLN A 28 1.22 -2.44 22.46
CA GLN A 28 0.75 -1.44 23.40
C GLN A 28 1.74 -1.27 24.55
N ASP A 29 1.73 -0.08 25.14
CA ASP A 29 2.35 0.22 26.42
C ASP A 29 1.37 0.99 27.32
N GLY A 30 1.84 1.42 28.50
CA GLY A 30 1.01 2.19 29.42
C GLY A 30 0.57 3.57 28.92
N LYS A 31 1.03 4.03 27.75
CA LYS A 31 0.74 5.36 27.18
C LYS A 31 -0.05 5.30 25.87
N GLY A 32 -0.27 4.13 25.28
CA GLY A 32 -1.02 3.96 24.05
C GLY A 32 -0.48 2.83 23.20
N TYR A 33 -0.48 3.01 21.88
CA TYR A 33 -0.26 1.92 20.95
C TYR A 33 0.83 2.20 19.91
N GLY A 34 1.45 1.12 19.46
CA GLY A 34 2.23 1.04 18.23
C GLY A 34 1.50 0.21 17.19
N TYR A 35 1.41 0.73 15.96
CA TYR A 35 0.79 0.01 14.86
C TYR A 35 1.63 0.09 13.59
N ALA A 36 1.74 -1.02 12.88
CA ALA A 36 2.41 -1.06 11.59
C ALA A 36 1.63 -1.92 10.60
N THR A 37 1.65 -1.53 9.33
CA THR A 37 1.04 -2.29 8.24
C THR A 37 1.96 -2.41 7.04
N LEU A 38 1.90 -3.57 6.38
CA LEU A 38 2.62 -3.83 5.15
C LEU A 38 1.69 -4.49 4.14
N ASP A 39 1.68 -3.94 2.94
CA ASP A 39 1.22 -4.66 1.76
C ASP A 39 2.44 -5.29 1.07
N ILE A 40 2.60 -6.61 1.23
CA ILE A 40 3.72 -7.35 0.64
C ILE A 40 3.68 -7.31 -0.89
N SER A 41 2.48 -7.15 -1.46
CA SER A 41 2.24 -7.11 -2.91
C SER A 41 2.52 -5.74 -3.55
N SER A 42 2.86 -4.71 -2.76
CA SER A 42 3.30 -3.40 -3.27
C SER A 42 4.57 -2.87 -2.59
N GLY A 43 4.95 -3.42 -1.43
CA GLY A 43 6.05 -2.92 -0.60
C GLY A 43 5.67 -1.69 0.24
N ARG A 44 4.38 -1.31 0.26
CA ARG A 44 3.91 -0.16 1.05
C ARG A 44 3.96 -0.48 2.54
N PHE A 45 4.91 0.12 3.24
CA PHE A 45 5.11 -0.03 4.68
C PHE A 45 4.73 1.27 5.40
N ARG A 46 3.86 1.17 6.41
CA ARG A 46 3.38 2.30 7.21
C ARG A 46 3.47 1.97 8.70
N LEU A 47 3.65 3.01 9.51
CA LEU A 47 3.47 2.94 10.96
C LEU A 47 2.62 4.11 11.46
N SER A 48 1.96 3.92 12.60
CA SER A 48 1.25 4.96 13.34
C SER A 48 1.35 4.70 14.84
N GLU A 49 1.08 5.74 15.64
CA GLU A 49 1.02 5.63 17.10
C GLU A 49 -0.32 6.15 17.63
N PRO A 50 -1.39 5.34 17.57
CA PRO A 50 -2.68 5.71 18.14
C PRO A 50 -2.55 5.98 19.64
N ALA A 51 -3.08 7.12 20.10
CA ALA A 51 -2.96 7.56 21.48
C ALA A 51 -3.90 6.78 22.42
N ASP A 52 -5.08 6.42 21.94
CA ASP A 52 -6.15 5.82 22.74
C ASP A 52 -6.83 4.65 22.03
N ARG A 53 -7.68 3.95 22.79
CA ARG A 53 -8.41 2.75 22.36
C ARG A 53 -9.33 3.04 21.17
N GLU A 54 -9.99 4.19 21.16
CA GLU A 54 -10.94 4.55 20.11
C GLU A 54 -10.23 4.80 18.77
N THR A 55 -9.13 5.55 18.80
CA THR A 55 -8.29 5.76 17.62
C THR A 55 -7.74 4.43 17.11
N MET A 56 -7.26 3.55 18.00
CA MET A 56 -6.77 2.23 17.58
C MET A 56 -7.88 1.38 16.94
N ALA A 57 -9.10 1.39 17.50
CA ALA A 57 -10.24 0.69 16.91
C ALA A 57 -10.56 1.22 15.50
N ALA A 58 -10.56 2.55 15.33
CA ALA A 58 -10.76 3.19 14.03
C ALA A 58 -9.66 2.81 13.01
N GLU A 59 -8.41 2.71 13.45
CA GLU A 59 -7.28 2.29 12.63
C GLU A 59 -7.42 0.83 12.18
N LEU A 60 -7.74 -0.09 13.10
CA LEU A 60 -7.98 -1.50 12.77
C LEU A 60 -9.16 -1.69 11.80
N GLN A 61 -10.21 -0.87 11.89
CA GLN A 61 -11.30 -0.88 10.92
C GLN A 61 -10.88 -0.31 9.57
N ARG A 62 -10.09 0.78 9.57
CA ARG A 62 -9.59 1.43 8.36
C ARG A 62 -8.68 0.51 7.54
N THR A 63 -7.73 -0.16 8.19
CA THR A 63 -6.73 -1.00 7.52
C THR A 63 -7.23 -2.43 7.30
N ASN A 64 -8.15 -2.92 8.12
CA ASN A 64 -8.78 -4.24 8.02
C ASN A 64 -7.80 -5.38 7.63
N PRO A 65 -6.75 -5.63 8.43
CA PRO A 65 -5.68 -6.55 8.06
C PRO A 65 -6.21 -7.97 7.83
N ALA A 66 -5.59 -8.66 6.88
CA ALA A 66 -5.84 -10.08 6.61
C ALA A 66 -5.17 -10.97 7.67
N GLU A 67 -4.08 -10.49 8.26
CA GLU A 67 -3.33 -11.13 9.33
C GLU A 67 -2.80 -10.06 10.30
N LEU A 68 -2.97 -10.29 11.60
CA LEU A 68 -2.64 -9.34 12.66
C LEU A 68 -1.74 -10.00 13.70
N LEU A 69 -0.49 -9.56 13.74
CA LEU A 69 0.49 -9.91 14.77
C LEU A 69 0.23 -9.07 16.02
N TYR A 70 0.20 -9.67 17.19
CA TYR A 70 0.02 -8.95 18.45
C TYR A 70 0.93 -9.52 19.54
N ALA A 71 1.41 -8.64 20.43
CA ALA A 71 2.27 -9.01 21.54
C ALA A 71 1.52 -9.87 22.57
N GLU A 72 2.21 -10.81 23.20
CA GLU A 72 1.61 -11.74 24.16
C GLU A 72 1.06 -11.10 25.43
N ASP A 73 1.54 -9.91 25.79
CA ASP A 73 1.09 -9.11 26.93
C ASP A 73 0.03 -8.06 26.57
N PHE A 74 -0.52 -8.12 25.36
CA PHE A 74 -1.57 -7.21 24.91
C PHE A 74 -2.81 -7.30 25.81
N ALA A 75 -3.13 -6.23 26.53
CA ALA A 75 -4.18 -6.19 27.54
C ALA A 75 -5.57 -5.90 26.97
N GLU A 76 -5.69 -5.02 25.96
CA GLU A 76 -6.98 -4.61 25.38
C GLU A 76 -7.50 -5.61 24.34
N MET A 77 -7.61 -6.89 24.73
CA MET A 77 -7.99 -7.99 23.83
C MET A 77 -9.31 -7.75 23.10
N ALA A 78 -10.25 -7.02 23.70
CA ALA A 78 -11.52 -6.64 23.07
C ALA A 78 -11.35 -5.86 21.74
N LEU A 79 -10.20 -5.23 21.49
CA LEU A 79 -9.91 -4.58 20.21
C LEU A 79 -9.62 -5.57 19.07
N ILE A 80 -9.08 -6.75 19.41
CA ILE A 80 -8.54 -7.70 18.44
C ILE A 80 -9.28 -9.04 18.44
N GLU A 81 -10.05 -9.35 19.47
CA GLU A 81 -10.88 -10.56 19.55
C GLU A 81 -11.84 -10.66 18.36
N GLY A 82 -12.03 -11.89 17.85
CA GLY A 82 -12.89 -12.17 16.71
C GLY A 82 -12.34 -11.71 15.35
N ARG A 83 -11.18 -11.03 15.31
CA ARG A 83 -10.54 -10.67 14.04
C ARG A 83 -9.91 -11.91 13.39
N ARG A 84 -9.94 -11.95 12.06
CA ARG A 84 -9.30 -13.01 11.28
C ARG A 84 -7.77 -12.90 11.35
N GLY A 85 -7.10 -14.04 11.24
CA GLY A 85 -5.64 -14.09 11.08
C GLY A 85 -4.86 -13.58 12.29
N LEU A 86 -5.39 -13.70 13.51
CA LEU A 86 -4.65 -13.34 14.72
C LEU A 86 -3.42 -14.24 14.90
N ARG A 87 -2.30 -13.62 15.28
CA ARG A 87 -1.03 -14.29 15.60
C ARG A 87 -0.44 -13.69 16.87
N ARG A 88 -0.48 -14.46 17.96
CA ARG A 88 0.23 -14.11 19.19
C ARG A 88 1.73 -14.21 18.95
N ARG A 89 2.49 -13.19 19.33
CA ARG A 89 3.94 -13.10 19.15
C ARG A 89 4.63 -12.80 20.47
N PRO A 90 5.84 -13.37 20.70
CA PRO A 90 6.56 -13.15 21.93
C PRO A 90 7.06 -11.71 22.05
N LEU A 91 7.21 -11.22 23.28
CA LEU A 91 7.57 -9.83 23.56
C LEU A 91 8.88 -9.37 22.91
N TRP A 92 9.89 -10.26 22.83
CA TRP A 92 11.20 -9.92 22.29
C TRP A 92 11.17 -9.53 20.80
N GLU A 93 10.13 -9.90 20.05
CA GLU A 93 9.99 -9.48 18.65
C GLU A 93 9.61 -8.01 18.50
N PHE A 94 9.12 -7.38 19.57
CA PHE A 94 8.75 -5.96 19.63
C PHE A 94 9.83 -5.10 20.29
N GLU A 95 11.02 -5.64 20.54
CA GLU A 95 12.12 -4.91 21.15
C GLU A 95 12.65 -3.80 20.20
N ILE A 96 12.84 -2.60 20.74
CA ILE A 96 13.09 -1.37 19.96
C ILE A 96 14.47 -1.35 19.29
N ASP A 97 15.52 -1.82 19.96
CA ASP A 97 16.88 -1.81 19.42
C ASP A 97 17.00 -2.79 18.26
N THR A 98 16.40 -3.97 18.41
CA THR A 98 16.26 -5.00 17.38
C THR A 98 15.44 -4.48 16.21
N ALA A 99 14.31 -3.79 16.46
CA ALA A 99 13.49 -3.20 15.42
C ALA A 99 14.28 -2.17 14.59
N ARG A 100 14.98 -1.23 15.25
CA ARG A 100 15.84 -0.23 14.60
C ARG A 100 16.94 -0.89 13.78
N GLN A 101 17.62 -1.89 14.32
CA GLN A 101 18.68 -2.61 13.63
C GLN A 101 18.15 -3.31 12.38
N GLN A 102 17.02 -4.01 12.46
CA GLN A 102 16.43 -4.72 11.33
C GLN A 102 15.88 -3.79 10.24
N LEU A 103 15.26 -2.68 10.63
CA LEU A 103 14.75 -1.67 9.69
C LEU A 103 15.89 -0.95 8.96
N ASN A 104 16.93 -0.51 9.69
CA ASN A 104 18.11 0.10 9.08
C ASN A 104 18.83 -0.86 8.12
N LEU A 105 18.98 -2.13 8.52
CA LEU A 105 19.55 -3.16 7.64
C LEU A 105 18.71 -3.36 6.37
N GLN A 106 17.38 -3.37 6.49
CA GLN A 106 16.47 -3.53 5.36
C GLN A 106 16.53 -2.33 4.40
N PHE A 107 16.63 -1.10 4.93
CA PHE A 107 16.64 0.12 4.12
C PHE A 107 18.04 0.55 3.67
N GLY A 108 19.10 -0.08 4.19
CA GLY A 108 20.48 0.31 3.90
C GLY A 108 20.85 1.68 4.48
N THR A 109 20.25 2.05 5.62
CA THR A 109 20.44 3.35 6.28
C THR A 109 21.18 3.19 7.61
N ARG A 110 21.80 4.26 8.09
CA ARG A 110 22.42 4.30 9.43
C ARG A 110 21.40 4.58 10.53
N ASP A 111 20.45 5.44 10.22
CA ASP A 111 19.33 5.85 11.06
C ASP A 111 18.04 5.97 10.23
N LEU A 112 16.92 6.20 10.89
CA LEU A 112 15.60 6.32 10.26
C LEU A 112 15.12 7.78 10.19
N VAL A 113 16.03 8.76 10.35
CA VAL A 113 15.71 10.20 10.32
C VAL A 113 15.12 10.59 8.97
N GLY A 114 15.71 10.10 7.87
CA GLY A 114 15.24 10.36 6.51
C GLY A 114 13.83 9.85 6.20
N PHE A 115 13.31 8.90 6.98
CA PHE A 115 11.94 8.40 6.87
C PHE A 115 10.96 9.12 7.79
N GLY A 116 11.44 9.99 8.68
CA GLY A 116 10.63 10.73 9.65
C GLY A 116 10.03 9.86 10.75
N VAL A 117 10.60 8.68 11.03
CA VAL A 117 10.10 7.71 12.01
C VAL A 117 11.04 7.49 13.20
N GLU A 118 12.22 8.11 13.21
CA GLU A 118 13.28 7.90 14.22
C GLU A 118 12.77 8.03 15.67
N ASN A 119 11.82 8.93 15.91
CA ASN A 119 11.26 9.21 17.25
C ASN A 119 9.97 8.43 17.56
N ALA A 120 9.44 7.64 16.62
CA ALA A 120 8.18 6.90 16.78
C ALA A 120 8.43 5.50 17.36
N SER A 121 8.95 5.42 18.59
CA SER A 121 9.39 4.17 19.19
C SER A 121 8.30 3.09 19.23
N ARG A 122 7.05 3.45 19.52
CA ARG A 122 5.95 2.48 19.63
C ARG A 122 5.62 1.90 18.25
N GLY A 123 5.55 2.76 17.25
CA GLY A 123 5.36 2.35 15.87
C GLY A 123 6.52 1.50 15.34
N LEU A 124 7.75 1.81 15.73
CA LEU A 124 8.95 1.05 15.37
C LEU A 124 8.94 -0.36 15.97
N CYS A 125 8.55 -0.53 17.23
CA CYS A 125 8.38 -1.85 17.86
C CYS A 125 7.44 -2.75 17.04
N ALA A 126 6.27 -2.23 16.64
CA ALA A 126 5.34 -2.96 15.78
C ALA A 126 5.93 -3.25 14.38
N ALA A 127 6.60 -2.27 13.76
CA ALA A 127 7.24 -2.46 12.46
C ALA A 127 8.39 -3.47 12.50
N GLY A 128 9.13 -3.55 13.60
CA GLY A 128 10.19 -4.52 13.83
C GLY A 128 9.67 -5.96 13.83
N CYS A 129 8.63 -6.23 14.62
CA CYS A 129 7.96 -7.55 14.63
C CYS A 129 7.42 -7.89 13.23
N LEU A 130 6.74 -6.93 12.59
CA LEU A 130 6.20 -7.12 11.25
C LEU A 130 7.30 -7.52 10.25
N LEU A 131 8.41 -6.78 10.20
CA LEU A 131 9.50 -7.05 9.27
C LEU A 131 10.15 -8.41 9.52
N GLN A 132 10.37 -8.79 10.78
CA GLN A 132 10.88 -10.12 11.14
C GLN A 132 9.96 -11.23 10.62
N TYR A 133 8.65 -11.11 10.85
CA TYR A 133 7.67 -12.07 10.38
C TYR A 133 7.68 -12.23 8.85
N VAL A 134 7.84 -11.13 8.11
CA VAL A 134 7.88 -11.17 6.64
C VAL A 134 9.16 -11.84 6.16
N LYS A 135 10.30 -11.54 6.78
CA LYS A 135 11.58 -12.21 6.47
C LYS A 135 11.48 -13.72 6.71
N ASP A 136 10.86 -14.13 7.81
CA ASP A 136 10.71 -15.55 8.18
C ASP A 136 9.78 -16.32 7.23
N THR A 137 8.69 -15.68 6.78
CA THR A 137 7.71 -16.29 5.88
C THR A 137 8.19 -16.37 4.44
N GLN A 138 8.84 -15.31 3.93
CA GLN A 138 9.34 -15.27 2.55
C GLN A 138 10.69 -15.96 2.38
N ARG A 139 11.59 -15.87 3.38
CA ARG A 139 12.97 -16.41 3.36
C ARG A 139 13.79 -15.99 2.15
N THR A 140 13.55 -14.78 1.65
CA THR A 140 14.26 -14.17 0.53
C THR A 140 14.48 -12.68 0.80
N SER A 141 15.37 -12.05 0.03
CA SER A 141 15.52 -10.59 0.05
C SER A 141 14.21 -9.91 -0.35
N LEU A 142 13.89 -8.78 0.27
CA LEU A 142 12.65 -8.02 0.04
C LEU A 142 12.97 -6.64 -0.57
N PRO A 143 13.58 -6.54 -1.77
CA PRO A 143 14.14 -5.27 -2.28
C PRO A 143 13.08 -4.22 -2.64
N HIS A 144 11.81 -4.61 -2.76
CA HIS A 144 10.71 -3.67 -2.99
C HIS A 144 10.30 -2.92 -1.72
N ILE A 145 10.60 -3.45 -0.53
CA ILE A 145 10.37 -2.78 0.76
C ILE A 145 11.55 -1.84 1.04
N ARG A 146 11.47 -0.61 0.50
CA ARG A 146 12.57 0.36 0.49
C ARG A 146 12.37 1.60 1.37
N SER A 147 11.20 1.73 1.98
CA SER A 147 10.82 2.89 2.78
C SER A 147 9.74 2.50 3.77
N ILE A 148 9.71 3.21 4.89
CA ILE A 148 8.59 3.26 5.83
C ILE A 148 8.10 4.70 5.95
N THR A 149 6.85 4.91 6.37
CA THR A 149 6.28 6.26 6.54
C THR A 149 5.37 6.28 7.76
N MET A 150 5.50 7.32 8.58
CA MET A 150 4.59 7.58 9.69
C MET A 150 3.28 8.18 9.17
N GLU A 151 2.15 7.60 9.56
CA GLU A 151 0.83 8.22 9.41
C GLU A 151 0.52 8.99 10.70
N ARG A 152 0.52 10.33 10.61
CA ARG A 152 0.21 11.20 11.75
C ARG A 152 -1.26 11.56 11.72
N GLN A 153 -1.88 11.59 12.89
CA GLN A 153 -3.29 11.97 13.07
C GLN A 153 -3.60 13.33 12.43
N GLN A 154 -2.70 14.32 12.58
CA GLN A 154 -2.88 15.67 12.05
C GLN A 154 -2.85 15.77 10.50
N ASP A 155 -2.36 14.75 9.79
CA ASP A 155 -2.22 14.80 8.33
C ASP A 155 -3.51 14.40 7.61
N SER A 156 -4.47 13.82 8.35
CA SER A 156 -5.71 13.27 7.80
C SER A 156 -6.94 13.61 8.64
N ILE A 157 -8.13 13.52 8.04
CA ILE A 157 -9.37 13.59 8.79
C ILE A 157 -9.56 12.26 9.52
N ILE A 158 -9.52 12.31 10.85
CA ILE A 158 -9.83 11.16 11.70
C ILE A 158 -11.33 10.92 11.60
N MET A 159 -11.69 9.69 11.25
CA MET A 159 -13.06 9.19 11.27
C MET A 159 -13.08 7.99 12.20
N ASP A 160 -13.92 8.07 13.23
CA ASP A 160 -14.15 6.96 14.14
C ASP A 160 -14.75 5.74 13.41
N ALA A 161 -14.82 4.63 14.13
CA ALA A 161 -15.34 3.37 13.62
C ALA A 161 -16.79 3.48 13.12
N ALA A 162 -17.64 4.18 13.89
CA ALA A 162 -19.06 4.34 13.60
C ALA A 162 -19.30 5.18 12.34
N THR A 163 -18.58 6.29 12.19
CA THR A 163 -18.60 7.20 11.05
C THR A 163 -18.27 6.45 9.77
N ARG A 164 -17.19 5.64 9.76
CA ARG A 164 -16.81 4.84 8.58
C ARG A 164 -17.88 3.83 8.18
N ARG A 165 -18.51 3.20 9.18
CA ARG A 165 -19.58 2.22 8.97
C ARG A 165 -20.86 2.89 8.44
N ASN A 166 -21.25 4.02 9.03
CA ASN A 166 -22.48 4.73 8.69
C ASN A 166 -22.38 5.47 7.35
N LEU A 167 -21.19 5.93 6.95
CA LEU A 167 -20.95 6.51 5.64
C LEU A 167 -20.81 5.46 4.52
N GLU A 168 -20.84 4.17 4.85
CA GLU A 168 -20.76 3.05 3.90
C GLU A 168 -19.66 3.24 2.83
N ILE A 169 -18.43 3.61 3.27
CA ILE A 169 -17.38 4.07 2.35
C ILE A 169 -17.00 2.99 1.32
N THR A 170 -16.67 1.78 1.79
CA THR A 170 -16.37 0.61 0.94
C THR A 170 -17.17 -0.63 1.29
N GLN A 171 -17.94 -0.57 2.37
CA GLN A 171 -18.77 -1.67 2.85
C GLN A 171 -20.08 -1.12 3.37
N ASN A 172 -21.19 -1.71 2.96
CA ASN A 172 -22.52 -1.34 3.44
C ASN A 172 -22.82 -1.96 4.82
N LEU A 173 -23.90 -1.55 5.46
CA LEU A 173 -24.28 -1.99 6.81
C LEU A 173 -24.56 -3.49 6.92
N ALA A 174 -24.93 -4.14 5.80
CA ALA A 174 -25.13 -5.58 5.69
C ALA A 174 -23.83 -6.37 5.43
N GLY A 175 -22.70 -5.66 5.26
CA GLY A 175 -21.39 -6.26 5.02
C GLY A 175 -21.03 -6.48 3.54
N GLY A 176 -21.91 -6.12 2.62
CA GLY A 176 -21.69 -6.17 1.17
C GLY A 176 -20.92 -4.95 0.64
N VAL A 177 -20.60 -4.96 -0.66
CA VAL A 177 -19.88 -3.87 -1.34
C VAL A 177 -20.79 -3.01 -2.22
N GLU A 178 -22.04 -3.42 -2.41
CA GLU A 178 -23.04 -2.70 -3.20
C GLU A 178 -23.55 -1.45 -2.48
N ASN A 179 -23.95 -0.44 -3.26
CA ASN A 179 -24.51 0.83 -2.78
C ASN A 179 -23.60 1.61 -1.81
N THR A 180 -22.29 1.39 -1.92
CA THR A 180 -21.27 2.12 -1.16
C THR A 180 -20.78 3.34 -1.91
N LEU A 181 -20.14 4.29 -1.22
CA LEU A 181 -19.49 5.43 -1.88
C LEU A 181 -18.47 4.96 -2.93
N ALA A 182 -17.68 3.93 -2.60
CA ALA A 182 -16.74 3.33 -3.53
C ALA A 182 -17.43 2.67 -4.74
N ALA A 183 -18.61 2.06 -4.58
CA ALA A 183 -19.35 1.48 -5.71
C ALA A 183 -19.77 2.54 -6.72
N VAL A 184 -20.07 3.76 -6.27
CA VAL A 184 -20.43 4.90 -7.13
C VAL A 184 -19.19 5.51 -7.79
N LEU A 185 -18.09 5.70 -7.04
CA LEU A 185 -16.92 6.44 -7.51
C LEU A 185 -15.87 5.58 -8.24
N ASP A 186 -15.80 4.27 -7.99
CA ASP A 186 -14.75 3.40 -8.51
C ASP A 186 -14.99 2.93 -9.96
N CYS A 187 -14.91 3.88 -10.89
CA CYS A 187 -14.83 3.61 -12.33
C CYS A 187 -13.37 3.44 -12.80
N THR A 188 -12.45 3.09 -11.91
CA THR A 188 -11.03 2.93 -12.29
C THR A 188 -10.83 1.74 -13.22
N VAL A 189 -9.87 1.90 -14.14
CA VAL A 189 -9.58 0.91 -15.20
C VAL A 189 -8.42 -0.02 -14.88
N THR A 190 -7.74 0.19 -13.75
CA THR A 190 -6.65 -0.69 -13.26
C THR A 190 -6.91 -1.13 -11.81
N PRO A 191 -6.54 -2.37 -11.43
CA PRO A 191 -6.68 -2.82 -10.04
C PRO A 191 -5.95 -1.95 -9.02
N MET A 192 -4.72 -1.53 -9.32
CA MET A 192 -3.93 -0.63 -8.45
C MET A 192 -4.58 0.75 -8.27
N GLY A 193 -5.25 1.26 -9.31
CA GLY A 193 -6.04 2.50 -9.25
C GLY A 193 -7.24 2.37 -8.30
N SER A 194 -8.00 1.26 -8.41
CA SER A 194 -9.13 0.97 -7.51
C SER A 194 -8.70 0.91 -6.05
N ARG A 195 -7.60 0.18 -5.76
CA ARG A 195 -7.05 0.10 -4.40
C ARG A 195 -6.59 1.47 -3.89
N MET A 196 -5.95 2.27 -4.74
CA MET A 196 -5.52 3.63 -4.39
C MET A 196 -6.70 4.56 -4.06
N LEU A 197 -7.76 4.55 -4.87
CA LEU A 197 -8.96 5.36 -4.64
C LEU A 197 -9.59 5.03 -3.29
N LYS A 198 -9.79 3.74 -2.99
CA LYS A 198 -10.37 3.30 -1.71
C LYS A 198 -9.53 3.77 -0.52
N ARG A 199 -8.19 3.72 -0.63
CA ARG A 199 -7.31 4.30 0.40
C ARG A 199 -7.52 5.79 0.60
N TRP A 200 -7.68 6.56 -0.49
CA TRP A 200 -7.94 8.00 -0.40
C TRP A 200 -9.28 8.31 0.25
N LEU A 201 -10.33 7.56 -0.08
CA LEU A 201 -11.65 7.70 0.55
C LEU A 201 -11.59 7.41 2.06
N HIS A 202 -10.80 6.41 2.45
CA HIS A 202 -10.60 6.07 3.86
C HIS A 202 -9.64 6.99 4.61
N MET A 203 -8.84 7.79 3.92
CA MET A 203 -7.84 8.68 4.52
C MET A 203 -7.84 10.04 3.82
N PRO A 204 -8.87 10.88 4.05
CA PRO A 204 -8.93 12.22 3.51
C PRO A 204 -7.75 13.05 4.04
N VAL A 205 -6.97 13.65 3.14
CA VAL A 205 -5.79 14.43 3.50
C VAL A 205 -6.18 15.86 3.92
N ARG A 206 -5.41 16.44 4.86
CA ARG A 206 -5.64 17.82 5.34
C ARG A 206 -4.76 18.87 4.67
N ASN A 207 -3.73 18.45 3.96
CA ASN A 207 -2.81 19.34 3.27
C ASN A 207 -3.53 20.01 2.08
N THR A 208 -3.71 21.33 2.17
CA THR A 208 -4.43 22.14 1.18
C THR A 208 -3.74 22.17 -0.18
N ASP A 209 -2.41 22.11 -0.23
CA ASP A 209 -1.67 22.07 -1.49
C ASP A 209 -1.89 20.75 -2.23
N ILE A 210 -1.85 19.61 -1.52
CA ILE A 210 -2.19 18.30 -2.10
C ILE A 210 -3.63 18.29 -2.63
N LEU A 211 -4.58 18.88 -1.89
CA LEU A 211 -5.97 18.98 -2.33
C LEU A 211 -6.10 19.83 -3.59
N ARG A 212 -5.42 20.98 -3.64
CA ARG A 212 -5.43 21.89 -4.79
C ARG A 212 -4.81 21.23 -6.03
N GLU A 213 -3.68 20.54 -5.88
CA GLU A 213 -3.05 19.80 -6.98
C GLU A 213 -3.97 18.70 -7.53
N ARG A 214 -4.67 17.97 -6.67
CA ARG A 214 -5.66 16.96 -7.08
C ARG A 214 -6.83 17.60 -7.85
N GLN A 215 -7.38 18.72 -7.35
CA GLN A 215 -8.47 19.43 -8.02
C GLN A 215 -8.05 19.97 -9.40
N GLN A 216 -6.86 20.56 -9.50
CA GLN A 216 -6.29 21.02 -10.77
C GLN A 216 -6.07 19.87 -11.75
N THR A 217 -5.58 18.73 -11.26
CA THR A 217 -5.40 17.51 -12.08
C THR A 217 -6.74 17.01 -12.61
N ILE A 218 -7.78 16.97 -11.76
CA ILE A 218 -9.12 16.54 -12.16
C ILE A 218 -9.65 17.48 -13.26
N GLY A 219 -9.63 18.79 -13.04
CA GLY A 219 -10.13 19.77 -14.02
C GLY A 219 -9.40 19.69 -15.36
N ALA A 220 -8.07 19.60 -15.34
CA ALA A 220 -7.25 19.57 -16.54
C ALA A 220 -7.38 18.28 -17.37
N LEU A 221 -7.82 17.17 -16.78
CA LEU A 221 -7.93 15.88 -17.46
C LEU A 221 -9.35 15.56 -17.93
N GLN A 222 -10.37 16.36 -17.60
CA GLN A 222 -11.79 16.06 -17.88
C GLN A 222 -12.04 15.69 -19.34
N ASP A 223 -11.50 16.46 -20.28
CA ASP A 223 -11.72 16.26 -21.71
C ASP A 223 -10.89 15.10 -22.30
N THR A 224 -9.81 14.68 -21.61
CA THR A 224 -8.89 13.64 -22.09
C THR A 224 -9.17 12.26 -21.46
N VAL A 225 -10.10 12.16 -20.49
CA VAL A 225 -10.36 10.90 -19.76
C VAL A 225 -10.72 9.74 -20.69
N SER A 226 -11.56 10.00 -21.70
CA SER A 226 -12.04 8.98 -22.65
C SER A 226 -10.92 8.35 -23.47
N GLU A 227 -9.88 9.12 -23.78
CA GLU A 227 -8.70 8.68 -24.53
C GLU A 227 -7.67 8.00 -23.62
N LEU A 228 -7.48 8.52 -22.40
CA LEU A 228 -6.53 7.99 -21.43
C LEU A 228 -6.94 6.63 -20.86
N GLN A 229 -8.23 6.44 -20.58
CA GLN A 229 -8.74 5.24 -19.91
C GLN A 229 -8.42 3.93 -20.66
N PRO A 230 -8.67 3.80 -21.98
CA PRO A 230 -8.30 2.61 -22.74
C PRO A 230 -6.81 2.28 -22.64
N VAL A 231 -5.93 3.28 -22.69
CA VAL A 231 -4.47 3.11 -22.63
C VAL A 231 -4.03 2.71 -21.21
N LEU A 232 -4.55 3.38 -20.18
CA LEU A 232 -4.30 3.03 -18.78
C LEU A 232 -4.76 1.61 -18.44
N ARG A 233 -5.89 1.16 -19.01
CA ARG A 233 -6.38 -0.22 -18.83
C ARG A 233 -5.34 -1.27 -19.26
N GLN A 234 -4.59 -0.98 -20.32
CA GLN A 234 -3.55 -1.89 -20.84
C GLN A 234 -2.32 -1.97 -19.92
N VAL A 235 -2.12 -1.01 -19.02
CA VAL A 235 -1.05 -1.07 -18.00
C VAL A 235 -1.32 -2.19 -16.98
N GLY A 236 -2.59 -2.43 -16.64
CA GLY A 236 -3.00 -3.48 -15.70
C GLY A 236 -2.46 -3.27 -14.27
N ASP A 237 -2.24 -4.38 -13.54
CA ASP A 237 -1.73 -4.37 -12.17
C ASP A 237 -0.19 -4.47 -12.12
N LEU A 238 0.47 -3.42 -12.62
CA LEU A 238 1.93 -3.35 -12.65
C LEU A 238 2.55 -3.39 -11.24
N GLU A 239 1.86 -2.82 -10.24
CA GLU A 239 2.27 -2.81 -8.83
C GLU A 239 2.53 -4.23 -8.29
N ARG A 240 1.54 -5.13 -8.41
CA ARG A 240 1.69 -6.51 -7.93
C ARG A 240 2.65 -7.35 -8.76
N ILE A 241 2.74 -7.08 -10.06
CA ILE A 241 3.73 -7.73 -10.93
C ILE A 241 5.16 -7.38 -10.47
N LEU A 242 5.42 -6.11 -10.13
CA LEU A 242 6.72 -5.66 -9.64
C LEU A 242 7.08 -6.28 -8.28
N ALA A 243 6.12 -6.48 -7.38
CA ALA A 243 6.37 -7.20 -6.13
C ALA A 243 6.72 -8.67 -6.36
N ARG A 244 6.05 -9.37 -7.28
CA ARG A 244 6.44 -10.74 -7.67
C ARG A 244 7.82 -10.78 -8.34
N LEU A 245 8.17 -9.76 -9.12
CA LEU A 245 9.52 -9.64 -9.68
C LEU A 245 10.56 -9.50 -8.54
N ALA A 246 10.30 -8.63 -7.56
CA ALA A 246 11.18 -8.42 -6.41
C ALA A 246 11.37 -9.69 -5.56
N LEU A 247 10.30 -10.47 -5.38
CA LEU A 247 10.31 -11.76 -4.66
C LEU A 247 10.85 -12.92 -5.50
N ARG A 248 11.21 -12.69 -6.78
CA ARG A 248 11.64 -13.72 -7.74
C ARG A 248 10.60 -14.84 -7.96
N THR A 249 9.32 -14.48 -7.88
CA THR A 249 8.18 -15.39 -8.12
C THR A 249 7.34 -15.01 -9.36
N ALA A 250 7.76 -13.98 -10.09
CA ALA A 250 7.11 -13.57 -11.34
C ALA A 250 7.10 -14.70 -12.38
N ARG A 251 5.94 -14.96 -12.97
CA ARG A 251 5.76 -15.97 -14.04
C ARG A 251 6.04 -15.36 -15.42
N PRO A 252 6.25 -16.16 -16.48
CA PRO A 252 6.45 -15.63 -17.84
C PRO A 252 5.34 -14.67 -18.29
N ARG A 253 4.08 -14.94 -17.92
CA ARG A 253 2.94 -14.05 -18.21
C ARG A 253 3.00 -12.72 -17.47
N ASP A 254 3.60 -12.67 -16.27
CA ASP A 254 3.83 -11.41 -15.55
C ASP A 254 4.82 -10.53 -16.31
N LEU A 255 5.92 -11.11 -16.80
CA LEU A 255 6.92 -10.39 -17.60
C LEU A 255 6.35 -9.92 -18.94
N ALA A 256 5.51 -10.73 -19.58
CA ALA A 256 4.80 -10.34 -20.79
C ALA A 256 3.84 -9.16 -20.56
N ARG A 257 3.09 -9.17 -19.43
CA ARG A 257 2.21 -8.06 -19.03
C ARG A 257 2.99 -6.81 -18.65
N MET A 258 4.12 -6.94 -17.96
CA MET A 258 5.04 -5.83 -17.68
C MET A 258 5.55 -5.19 -18.97
N ARG A 259 6.00 -6.01 -19.93
CA ARG A 259 6.40 -5.52 -21.26
C ARG A 259 5.26 -4.79 -21.97
N HIS A 260 4.04 -5.34 -21.93
CA HIS A 260 2.85 -4.72 -22.52
C HIS A 260 2.53 -3.37 -21.87
N ALA A 261 2.63 -3.27 -20.54
CA ALA A 261 2.47 -2.01 -19.82
C ALA A 261 3.50 -0.96 -20.25
N PHE A 262 4.79 -1.35 -20.39
CA PHE A 262 5.83 -0.44 -20.86
C PHE A 262 5.60 0.06 -22.30
N GLN A 263 4.95 -0.74 -23.15
CA GLN A 263 4.59 -0.30 -24.50
C GLN A 263 3.52 0.81 -24.53
N GLN A 264 2.77 1.00 -23.43
CA GLN A 264 1.77 2.07 -23.32
C GLN A 264 2.35 3.42 -22.88
N LEU A 265 3.54 3.41 -22.27
CA LEU A 265 4.16 4.63 -21.72
C LEU A 265 4.42 5.73 -22.75
N PRO A 266 4.86 5.45 -24.00
CA PRO A 266 5.01 6.48 -25.02
C PRO A 266 3.70 7.17 -25.37
N GLU A 267 2.62 6.41 -25.53
CA GLU A 267 1.29 6.93 -25.85
C GLU A 267 0.75 7.80 -24.71
N LEU A 268 0.83 7.30 -23.46
CA LEU A 268 0.49 8.10 -22.28
C LEU A 268 1.33 9.38 -22.19
N HIS A 269 2.61 9.32 -22.55
CA HIS A 269 3.47 10.49 -22.56
C HIS A 269 3.05 11.52 -23.60
N ALA A 270 2.56 11.09 -24.77
CA ALA A 270 2.10 11.97 -25.83
C ALA A 270 0.77 12.62 -25.46
N GLN A 271 -0.21 11.83 -25.01
CA GLN A 271 -1.53 12.34 -24.59
C GLN A 271 -1.42 13.32 -23.42
N LEU A 272 -0.53 13.07 -22.46
CA LEU A 272 -0.33 13.96 -21.32
C LEU A 272 0.58 15.16 -21.62
N GLU A 273 1.20 15.25 -22.80
CA GLU A 273 2.10 16.38 -23.13
C GLU A 273 1.33 17.69 -23.33
N THR A 274 0.14 17.61 -23.93
CA THR A 274 -0.69 18.76 -24.28
C THR A 274 -1.52 19.28 -23.11
N VAL A 275 -1.55 18.56 -21.97
CA VAL A 275 -2.32 18.94 -20.79
C VAL A 275 -1.59 20.04 -20.02
N ASP A 276 -2.11 21.25 -20.05
CA ASP A 276 -1.55 22.40 -19.32
C ASP A 276 -1.89 22.35 -17.82
N SER A 277 -1.14 21.52 -17.09
CA SER A 277 -1.28 21.36 -15.64
C SER A 277 0.03 20.88 -15.03
N ALA A 278 0.62 21.72 -14.16
CA ALA A 278 1.90 21.40 -13.53
C ALA A 278 1.88 20.06 -12.75
N PRO A 279 0.83 19.71 -11.96
CA PRO A 279 0.71 18.40 -11.33
C PRO A 279 0.69 17.23 -12.32
N VAL A 280 -0.01 17.37 -13.46
CA VAL A 280 -0.05 16.34 -14.52
C VAL A 280 1.34 16.16 -15.13
N GLN A 281 2.04 17.25 -15.45
CA GLN A 281 3.40 17.18 -15.99
C GLN A 281 4.39 16.59 -14.98
N ALA A 282 4.19 16.80 -13.68
CA ALA A 282 5.00 16.16 -12.64
C ALA A 282 4.77 14.63 -12.60
N LEU A 283 3.53 14.16 -12.72
CA LEU A 283 3.22 12.73 -12.83
C LEU A 283 3.82 12.12 -14.11
N ARG A 284 3.69 12.81 -15.24
CA ARG A 284 4.30 12.41 -16.52
C ARG A 284 5.82 12.26 -16.39
N LYS A 285 6.52 13.24 -15.79
CA LYS A 285 7.97 13.20 -15.55
C LYS A 285 8.38 12.00 -14.69
N LYS A 286 7.63 11.69 -13.63
CA LYS A 286 7.89 10.52 -12.77
C LYS A 286 7.78 9.19 -13.51
N ASN A 287 6.92 9.09 -14.53
CA ASN A 287 6.77 7.89 -15.35
C ASN A 287 7.96 7.64 -16.29
N GLY A 288 8.90 8.59 -16.44
CA GLY A 288 10.11 8.46 -17.27
C GLY A 288 9.83 8.41 -18.77
N ARG A 289 10.83 8.72 -19.60
CA ARG A 289 10.74 8.60 -21.07
C ARG A 289 11.26 7.23 -21.51
N PHE A 290 10.36 6.33 -21.90
CA PHE A 290 10.73 5.05 -22.51
C PHE A 290 10.69 5.18 -24.03
N ARG A 291 11.85 5.22 -24.68
CA ARG A 291 11.89 5.05 -26.14
C ARG A 291 11.54 3.60 -26.45
N ARG A 292 10.62 3.38 -27.38
CA ARG A 292 10.31 2.06 -27.93
C ARG A 292 11.64 1.46 -28.40
N ALA A 293 12.08 0.36 -27.78
CA ALA A 293 13.32 -0.30 -28.19
C ALA A 293 13.21 -0.61 -29.68
N ALA A 294 14.11 -0.04 -30.48
CA ALA A 294 14.21 -0.38 -31.89
C ALA A 294 14.38 -1.91 -31.98
N ARG A 295 13.58 -2.55 -32.82
CA ARG A 295 13.74 -3.97 -33.13
C ARG A 295 15.22 -4.14 -33.57
N PRO A 296 16.02 -5.03 -32.95
CA PRO A 296 17.39 -5.22 -33.41
C PRO A 296 17.34 -5.59 -34.90
N PRO A 297 18.20 -4.99 -35.75
CA PRO A 297 18.21 -5.29 -37.17
C PRO A 297 18.58 -6.76 -37.36
N GLY A 298 17.63 -7.53 -37.91
CA GLY A 298 17.78 -8.88 -38.47
C GLY A 298 18.80 -9.82 -37.82
N THR A 299 18.36 -10.68 -36.92
CA THR A 299 18.92 -12.04 -36.87
C THR A 299 18.55 -12.73 -38.18
N ARG A 300 19.46 -12.64 -39.17
CA ARG A 300 19.45 -13.55 -40.32
C ARG A 300 19.59 -14.96 -39.77
N HIS A 301 18.64 -15.81 -40.12
CA HIS A 301 18.80 -17.25 -40.01
C HIS A 301 20.09 -17.66 -40.73
N TYR A 302 20.96 -18.34 -40.00
CA TYR A 302 21.87 -19.35 -40.51
C TYR A 302 21.75 -20.57 -39.60
#